data_AF-A0A1L7RH28-F1
#
_entry.id   AF-A0A1L7RH28-F1
#
_cell.length_a   1.000
_cell.length_b   1.000
_cell.length_c   1.000
_cell.angle_alpha   90.00
_cell.angle_beta   90.00
_cell.angle_gamma   90.00
#
_symmetry.space_group_name_H-M   'P 1'
#
loop_
_entity.id
_entity.type
_entity.pdbx_description
1 polymer ?
#
loop_
_entity_poly.entity_id
_entity_poly.type
_entity_poly.pdbx_seq_one_letter_code
_entity_poly.pdbx_strand_id
1 'polypeptide(L)'
;MRIVVVYGAPMSGKTTYVNEVMQDTDLVFDYDALTQAITNSQYQQHNDSAHKLVMDIRNKMIDHAKQITEGTLYLITTYLSYMLQDKVETHFNTQYKQMDTSLEACKRRLSVSGRHNKQHVMQVIHEWYGKYIYNKGLIDSDELTKETKSLYKSKDWHTLRYMALERDNHLCQMCLRKHKYTDAELVHHIIYVKSDFQKALDLDNLMCVCSKCHNRIHAKDEEEVFTTENAERKVRTIKL
;
A
#
# COMPACT_ATOMS: atom_id res chain seq x y z
N MET A 1 22.76 11.92 0.20
CA MET A 1 21.56 12.59 0.65
C MET A 1 21.09 11.91 1.91
N ARG A 2 20.38 12.62 2.79
CA ARG A 2 19.53 11.96 3.80
C ARG A 2 18.38 11.25 3.08
N ILE A 3 17.93 10.09 3.55
CA ILE A 3 16.71 9.45 3.02
C ILE A 3 15.63 9.55 4.10
N VAL A 4 14.47 10.10 3.76
CA VAL A 4 13.32 10.21 4.68
C VAL A 4 12.14 9.45 4.08
N VAL A 5 11.79 8.32 4.69
CA VAL A 5 10.60 7.54 4.30
C VAL A 5 9.38 8.10 5.04
N VAL A 6 8.51 8.78 4.31
CA VAL A 6 7.27 9.37 4.83
C VAL A 6 6.12 8.39 4.59
N TYR A 7 5.57 7.84 5.66
CA TYR A 7 4.56 6.77 5.58
C TYR A 7 3.35 7.03 6.48
N GLY A 8 2.19 6.45 6.13
CA GLY A 8 0.92 6.82 6.75
C GLY A 8 -0.29 6.43 5.91
N ALA A 9 -1.49 6.43 6.51
CA ALA A 9 -2.75 6.21 5.79
C ALA A 9 -2.88 7.11 4.54
N PRO A 10 -3.65 6.72 3.51
CA PRO A 10 -4.17 7.70 2.57
C PRO A 10 -4.88 8.83 3.33
N MET A 11 -4.84 10.06 2.80
CA MET A 11 -5.39 11.25 3.46
C MET A 11 -4.73 11.67 4.79
N SER A 12 -3.60 11.08 5.18
CA SER A 12 -2.85 11.50 6.38
C SER A 12 -2.00 12.76 6.20
N GLY A 13 -1.90 13.31 4.98
CA GLY A 13 -1.15 14.55 4.70
C GLY A 13 0.33 14.36 4.38
N LYS A 14 0.75 13.17 3.92
CA LYS A 14 2.14 12.88 3.55
C LYS A 14 2.73 13.88 2.55
N THR A 15 2.06 14.09 1.41
CA THR A 15 2.49 15.02 0.36
C THR A 15 2.53 16.45 0.86
N THR A 16 1.55 16.87 1.65
CA THR A 16 1.53 18.20 2.30
C THR A 16 2.75 18.39 3.20
N TYR A 17 3.03 17.42 4.08
CA TYR A 17 4.20 17.45 4.95
C TYR A 17 5.50 17.60 4.15
N VAL A 18 5.69 16.81 3.09
CA VAL A 18 6.90 16.90 2.26
C VAL A 18 7.03 18.27 1.60
N ASN A 19 5.94 18.79 1.02
CA ASN A 19 5.94 20.10 0.37
C ASN A 19 6.25 21.26 1.33
N GLU A 20 5.90 21.12 2.61
CA GLU A 20 6.16 22.14 3.64
C GLU A 20 7.61 22.15 4.12
N VAL A 21 8.32 21.02 4.04
CA VAL A 21 9.67 20.87 4.62
C VAL A 21 10.80 20.72 3.60
N MET A 22 10.47 20.45 2.33
CA MET A 22 11.47 20.26 1.28
C MET A 22 12.19 21.58 0.94
N GLN A 23 13.47 21.45 0.58
CA GLN A 23 14.34 22.54 0.12
C GLN A 23 14.71 22.36 -1.36
N ASP A 24 15.32 23.37 -1.97
CA ASP A 24 15.63 23.38 -3.41
C ASP A 24 16.54 22.24 -3.88
N THR A 25 17.36 21.67 -3.00
CA THR A 25 18.26 20.55 -3.29
C THR A 25 17.66 19.17 -2.96
N ASP A 26 16.43 19.13 -2.48
CA ASP A 26 15.75 17.90 -2.11
C ASP A 26 15.04 17.24 -3.30
N LEU A 27 14.89 15.92 -3.24
CA LEU A 27 14.18 15.11 -4.22
C LEU A 27 12.99 14.42 -3.57
N VAL A 28 11.90 14.23 -4.32
CA VAL A 28 10.69 13.56 -3.85
C VAL A 28 10.32 12.43 -4.79
N PHE A 29 10.16 11.23 -4.24
CA PHE A 29 9.48 10.14 -4.90
C PHE A 29 8.05 10.05 -4.36
N ASP A 30 7.08 10.31 -5.23
CA ASP A 30 5.66 10.06 -5.03
C ASP A 30 5.18 9.20 -6.21
N TYR A 31 4.72 7.98 -5.91
CA TYR A 31 4.29 7.02 -6.94
C TYR A 31 3.18 7.60 -7.82
N ASP A 32 2.18 8.25 -7.22
CA ASP A 32 1.02 8.78 -7.94
C ASP A 32 1.43 9.95 -8.83
N ALA A 33 2.27 10.85 -8.31
CA ALA A 33 2.73 12.03 -9.05
C ALA A 33 3.63 11.63 -10.23
N LEU A 34 4.54 10.68 -10.01
CA LEU A 34 5.43 10.19 -11.06
C LEU A 34 4.64 9.41 -12.14
N THR A 35 3.68 8.58 -11.72
CA THR A 35 2.80 7.86 -12.65
C THR A 35 2.03 8.85 -13.53
N GLN A 36 1.44 9.89 -12.92
CA GLN A 36 0.77 10.95 -13.66
C GLN A 36 1.72 11.63 -14.65
N ALA A 37 2.93 12.01 -14.22
CA ALA A 37 3.89 12.72 -15.05
C ALA A 37 4.33 11.92 -16.28
N ILE A 38 4.53 10.61 -16.16
CA ILE A 38 5.04 9.79 -17.27
C ILE A 38 3.95 9.19 -18.16
N THR A 39 2.69 9.21 -17.72
CA THR A 39 1.57 8.62 -18.48
C THR A 39 0.55 9.64 -18.96
N ASN A 40 0.63 10.89 -18.48
CA ASN A 40 -0.40 11.91 -18.68
C ASN A 40 -1.81 11.45 -18.21
N SER A 41 -1.88 10.50 -17.28
CA SER A 41 -3.13 10.04 -16.68
C SER A 41 -3.66 11.05 -15.67
N GLN A 42 -4.88 10.82 -15.16
CA GLN A 42 -5.32 11.58 -14.00
C GLN A 42 -4.49 11.19 -12.77
N TYR A 43 -4.22 12.15 -11.89
CA TYR A 43 -3.55 11.88 -10.61
C TYR A 43 -4.30 10.78 -9.85
N GLN A 44 -3.57 9.82 -9.28
CA GLN A 44 -4.12 8.67 -8.55
C GLN A 44 -4.98 7.70 -9.39
N GLN A 45 -4.89 7.79 -10.72
CA GLN A 45 -5.40 6.77 -11.61
C GLN A 45 -4.35 5.68 -11.76
N HIS A 46 -4.77 4.43 -11.53
CA HIS A 46 -3.92 3.27 -11.71
C HIS A 46 -3.46 3.13 -13.17
N ASN A 47 -2.18 2.81 -13.37
CA ASN A 47 -1.63 2.48 -14.68
C ASN A 47 -0.65 1.31 -14.55
N ASP A 48 -1.16 0.11 -14.82
CA ASP A 48 -0.43 -1.15 -14.75
C ASP A 48 0.85 -1.14 -15.61
N SER A 49 0.77 -0.54 -16.80
CA SER A 49 1.89 -0.50 -17.74
C SER A 49 3.08 0.34 -17.24
N ALA A 50 2.82 1.31 -16.37
CA ALA A 50 3.82 2.21 -15.82
C ALA A 50 4.47 1.67 -14.54
N HIS A 51 3.82 0.73 -13.84
CA HIS A 51 4.20 0.31 -12.49
C HIS A 51 5.68 -0.08 -12.37
N LYS A 52 6.15 -0.97 -13.24
CA LYS A 52 7.54 -1.45 -13.22
C LYS A 52 8.53 -0.31 -13.39
N LEU A 53 8.30 0.57 -14.36
CA LEU A 53 9.16 1.72 -14.62
C LEU A 53 9.20 2.69 -13.44
N VAL A 54 8.05 2.99 -12.83
CA VAL A 54 7.95 3.87 -11.65
C VAL A 54 8.75 3.28 -10.47
N MET A 55 8.68 1.96 -10.25
CA MET A 55 9.45 1.28 -9.21
C MET A 55 10.96 1.25 -9.52
N ASP A 56 11.34 1.08 -10.79
CA ASP A 56 12.74 1.14 -11.22
C ASP A 56 13.32 2.54 -11.02
N ILE A 57 12.55 3.61 -11.31
CA ILE A 57 12.93 5.00 -11.02
C ILE A 57 13.15 5.19 -9.51
N ARG A 58 12.23 4.73 -8.66
CA ARG A 58 12.41 4.77 -7.19
C ARG A 58 13.74 4.15 -6.77
N ASN A 59 14.03 2.96 -7.29
CA ASN A 59 15.24 2.22 -6.92
C ASN A 59 16.49 3.01 -7.35
N LYS A 60 16.48 3.61 -8.54
CA LYS A 60 17.57 4.47 -9.01
C LYS A 60 17.72 5.75 -8.19
N MET A 61 16.63 6.37 -7.73
CA MET A 61 16.69 7.51 -6.82
C MET A 61 17.32 7.13 -5.48
N ILE A 62 17.00 5.95 -4.93
CA ILE A 62 17.62 5.43 -3.70
C ILE A 62 19.13 5.19 -3.92
N ASP A 63 19.51 4.54 -5.01
CA ASP A 63 20.91 4.28 -5.35
C ASP A 63 21.71 5.60 -5.47
N HIS A 64 21.13 6.60 -6.13
CA HIS A 64 21.71 7.94 -6.24
C HIS A 64 21.84 8.63 -4.86
N ALA A 65 20.80 8.55 -4.03
CA ALA A 65 20.81 9.17 -2.70
C ALA A 65 21.90 8.61 -1.78
N LYS A 66 22.27 7.34 -1.96
CA LYS A 66 23.37 6.67 -1.23
C LYS A 66 24.76 7.17 -1.63
N GLN A 67 24.92 7.70 -2.84
CA GLN A 67 26.23 8.10 -3.38
C GLN A 67 26.56 9.58 -3.16
N ILE A 68 25.57 10.39 -2.80
CA ILE A 68 25.72 11.84 -2.60
C ILE A 68 25.63 12.16 -1.11
N THR A 69 26.00 13.36 -0.68
CA THR A 69 25.86 13.82 0.72
C THR A 69 24.81 14.91 0.87
N GLU A 70 24.79 15.89 -0.05
CA GLU A 70 23.88 17.04 -0.06
C GLU A 70 22.40 16.64 -0.28
N GLY A 71 21.47 17.42 0.27
CA GLY A 71 20.03 17.24 0.07
C GLY A 71 19.39 16.04 0.79
N THR A 72 18.07 15.95 0.64
CA THR A 72 17.19 14.91 1.20
C THR A 72 16.37 14.27 0.10
N LEU A 73 16.34 12.94 0.05
CA LEU A 73 15.37 12.18 -0.73
C LEU A 73 14.18 11.82 0.16
N TYR A 74 13.01 12.36 -0.14
CA TYR A 74 11.74 11.98 0.48
C TYR A 74 11.09 10.85 -0.32
N LEU A 75 10.77 9.74 0.35
CA LEU A 75 10.03 8.63 -0.23
C LEU A 75 8.63 8.60 0.37
N ILE A 76 7.62 9.01 -0.39
CA ILE A 76 6.22 8.96 0.03
C ILE A 76 5.68 7.56 -0.23
N THR A 77 5.19 6.89 0.82
CA THR A 77 4.52 5.60 0.70
C THR A 77 3.35 5.50 1.65
N THR A 78 2.37 4.63 1.38
CA THR A 78 1.35 4.29 2.38
C THR A 78 1.92 3.30 3.38
N TYR A 79 2.45 2.17 2.89
CA TYR A 79 2.98 1.07 3.70
C TYR A 79 4.49 0.93 3.54
N LEU A 80 5.18 0.44 4.58
CA LEU A 80 6.59 0.09 4.52
C LEU A 80 6.73 -1.36 4.05
N SER A 81 7.15 -1.58 2.80
CA SER A 81 7.49 -2.92 2.32
C SER A 81 8.88 -3.35 2.81
N TYR A 82 9.11 -4.67 2.91
CA TYR A 82 10.43 -5.22 3.24
C TYR A 82 11.49 -4.75 2.24
N MET A 83 11.21 -4.83 0.94
CA MET A 83 12.14 -4.42 -0.11
C MET A 83 12.53 -2.96 -0.02
N LEU A 84 11.57 -2.09 0.32
CA LEU A 84 11.87 -0.68 0.54
C LEU A 84 12.79 -0.54 1.76
N GLN A 85 12.43 -1.17 2.89
CA GLN A 85 13.23 -1.17 4.12
C GLN A 85 14.64 -1.68 3.86
N ASP A 86 14.81 -2.90 3.33
CA ASP A 86 16.10 -3.50 2.97
C ASP A 86 16.95 -2.57 2.07
N LYS A 87 16.31 -1.98 1.04
CA LYS A 87 16.99 -1.03 0.17
C LYS A 87 17.44 0.23 0.88
N VAL A 88 16.72 0.76 1.87
CA VAL A 88 17.11 2.01 2.55
C VAL A 88 17.88 1.79 3.85
N GLU A 89 17.78 0.62 4.48
CA GLU A 89 18.39 0.28 5.78
C GLU A 89 19.91 0.22 5.70
N THR A 90 20.46 -0.14 4.54
CA THR A 90 21.90 -0.10 4.28
C THR A 90 22.47 1.32 4.23
N HIS A 91 21.62 2.35 4.19
CA HIS A 91 22.04 3.74 4.22
C HIS A 91 22.00 4.30 5.64
N PHE A 92 23.15 4.72 6.15
CA PHE A 92 23.31 5.12 7.56
C PHE A 92 22.48 6.35 7.96
N ASN A 93 22.01 7.16 6.99
CA ASN A 93 21.24 8.38 7.21
C ASN A 93 19.78 8.25 6.72
N THR A 94 19.19 7.06 6.92
CA THR A 94 17.77 6.82 6.67
C THR A 94 16.93 7.16 7.92
N GLN A 95 15.85 7.91 7.72
CA GLN A 95 14.88 8.30 8.73
C GLN A 95 13.47 7.88 8.30
N TYR A 96 12.61 7.63 9.28
CA TYR A 96 11.20 7.26 9.06
C TYR A 96 10.29 8.29 9.70
N LYS A 97 9.36 8.85 8.91
CA LYS A 97 8.34 9.79 9.36
C LYS A 97 6.95 9.17 9.20
N GLN A 98 6.38 8.70 10.31
CA GLN A 98 4.99 8.24 10.34
C GLN A 98 4.06 9.44 10.47
N MET A 99 2.98 9.45 9.69
CA MET A 99 1.91 10.43 9.84
C MET A 99 0.90 9.96 10.91
N ASP A 100 0.83 10.70 12.01
CA ASP A 100 -0.06 10.44 13.15
C ASP A 100 -1.46 11.09 12.98
N THR A 101 -2.05 10.93 11.80
CA THR A 101 -3.44 11.39 11.58
C THR A 101 -4.40 10.35 12.12
N SER A 102 -5.56 10.75 12.65
CA SER A 102 -6.59 9.81 13.10
C SER A 102 -7.45 9.26 11.96
N LEU A 103 -8.04 8.07 12.16
CA LEU A 103 -8.99 7.45 11.22
C LEU A 103 -10.10 8.42 10.80
N GLU A 104 -10.74 9.08 11.78
CA GLU A 104 -11.84 9.99 11.50
C GLU A 104 -11.40 11.22 10.73
N ALA A 105 -10.18 11.73 10.95
CA ALA A 105 -9.63 12.81 10.14
C ALA A 105 -9.37 12.37 8.69
N CYS A 106 -8.80 11.18 8.48
CA CYS A 106 -8.58 10.61 7.15
C CYS A 106 -9.92 10.42 6.40
N LYS A 107 -10.95 9.89 7.08
CA LYS A 107 -12.31 9.72 6.54
C LYS A 107 -12.95 11.05 6.15
N ARG A 108 -12.89 12.05 7.01
CA ARG A 108 -13.42 13.40 6.72
C ARG A 108 -12.71 14.04 5.53
N ARG A 109 -11.38 13.94 5.46
CA ARG A 109 -10.60 14.44 4.32
C ARG A 109 -10.98 13.71 3.02
N LEU A 110 -11.23 12.40 3.09
CA LEU A 110 -11.67 11.62 1.95
C LEU A 110 -13.07 12.04 1.45
N SER A 111 -14.02 12.27 2.35
CA SER A 111 -15.40 12.60 1.96
C SER A 111 -15.47 13.89 1.15
N VAL A 112 -14.69 14.90 1.52
CA VAL A 112 -14.61 16.19 0.82
C VAL A 112 -13.59 16.23 -0.33
N SER A 113 -12.79 15.17 -0.52
CA SER A 113 -11.79 15.13 -1.60
C SER A 113 -12.43 14.98 -2.99
N GLY A 114 -11.70 15.38 -4.03
CA GLY A 114 -12.08 15.16 -5.43
C GLY A 114 -11.75 13.76 -5.98
N ARG A 115 -11.38 12.79 -5.14
CA ARG A 115 -11.00 11.45 -5.62
C ARG A 115 -12.20 10.72 -6.22
N HIS A 116 -11.99 10.04 -7.35
CA HIS A 116 -13.01 9.22 -8.01
C HIS A 116 -13.16 7.83 -7.34
N ASN A 117 -12.08 7.29 -6.78
CA ASN A 117 -12.02 5.95 -6.18
C ASN A 117 -12.23 5.95 -4.65
N LYS A 118 -13.15 6.77 -4.12
CA LYS A 118 -13.31 6.96 -2.66
C LYS A 118 -13.54 5.67 -1.87
N GLN A 119 -14.33 4.73 -2.39
CA GLN A 119 -14.57 3.44 -1.71
C GLN A 119 -13.28 2.65 -1.49
N HIS A 120 -12.45 2.55 -2.52
CA HIS A 120 -11.16 1.87 -2.42
C HIS A 120 -10.21 2.61 -1.45
N VAL A 121 -10.12 3.93 -1.53
CA VAL A 121 -9.28 4.71 -0.60
C VAL A 121 -9.78 4.59 0.84
N MET A 122 -11.09 4.53 1.05
CA MET A 122 -11.71 4.28 2.36
C MET A 122 -11.27 2.94 2.92
N GLN A 123 -11.24 1.90 2.09
CA GLN A 123 -10.78 0.58 2.47
C GLN A 123 -9.31 0.58 2.90
N VAL A 124 -8.42 1.22 2.13
CA VAL A 124 -6.99 1.34 2.49
C VAL A 124 -6.80 2.17 3.78
N ILE A 125 -7.64 3.20 4.00
CA ILE A 125 -7.67 3.94 5.28
C ILE A 125 -8.05 2.99 6.42
N HIS A 126 -9.18 2.29 6.30
CA HIS A 126 -9.66 1.35 7.31
C HIS A 126 -8.63 0.27 7.64
N GLU A 127 -8.02 -0.27 6.60
CA GLU A 127 -6.94 -1.25 6.65
C GLU A 127 -5.72 -0.73 7.40
N TRP A 128 -5.29 0.52 7.15
CA TRP A 128 -4.20 1.17 7.88
C TRP A 128 -4.44 1.22 9.40
N TYR A 129 -5.69 1.48 9.82
CA TYR A 129 -6.06 1.49 11.25
C TYR A 129 -6.53 0.12 11.76
N GLY A 130 -6.30 -0.95 11.01
CA GLY A 130 -6.60 -2.31 11.42
C GLY A 130 -8.09 -2.64 11.54
N LYS A 131 -8.95 -1.85 10.90
CA LYS A 131 -10.41 -2.03 10.88
C LYS A 131 -10.83 -2.72 9.60
N TYR A 132 -10.85 -4.06 9.55
CA TYR A 132 -11.42 -4.84 8.43
C TYR A 132 -12.96 -4.83 8.44
N ILE A 133 -13.58 -3.69 8.75
CA ILE A 133 -15.00 -3.60 9.09
C ILE A 133 -15.91 -3.63 7.85
N TYR A 134 -15.38 -3.47 6.63
CA TYR A 134 -16.23 -3.27 5.45
C TYR A 134 -16.74 -4.57 4.78
N ASN A 135 -16.24 -5.74 5.17
CA ASN A 135 -16.71 -7.01 4.57
C ASN A 135 -18.02 -7.51 5.19
N LYS A 136 -18.54 -6.88 6.26
CA LYS A 136 -19.75 -7.28 7.02
C LYS A 136 -21.08 -7.20 6.24
N GLY A 137 -21.04 -6.85 4.95
CA GLY A 137 -22.19 -6.90 4.04
C GLY A 137 -21.85 -7.38 2.64
N LEU A 138 -20.62 -7.86 2.42
CA LEU A 138 -20.19 -8.42 1.15
C LEU A 138 -20.61 -9.89 1.09
N ILE A 139 -21.06 -10.33 -0.07
CA ILE A 139 -21.49 -11.71 -0.30
C ILE A 139 -20.23 -12.55 -0.51
N ASP A 140 -19.77 -13.18 0.57
CA ASP A 140 -18.78 -14.26 0.54
C ASP A 140 -19.48 -15.59 0.24
N SER A 141 -18.98 -16.36 -0.71
CA SER A 141 -19.60 -17.63 -1.12
C SER A 141 -18.63 -18.46 -1.94
N ASP A 142 -18.43 -19.71 -1.51
CA ASP A 142 -17.67 -20.73 -2.26
C ASP A 142 -18.32 -21.14 -3.59
N GLU A 143 -19.56 -20.70 -3.84
CA GLU A 143 -20.32 -21.06 -5.04
C GLU A 143 -19.89 -20.20 -6.24
N LEU A 144 -18.97 -20.77 -7.02
CA LEU A 144 -18.44 -20.14 -8.24
C LEU A 144 -19.49 -20.11 -9.37
N THR A 145 -19.93 -18.90 -9.74
CA THR A 145 -20.76 -18.69 -10.94
C THR A 145 -19.97 -19.00 -12.23
N LYS A 146 -20.67 -19.18 -13.35
CA LYS A 146 -20.02 -19.39 -14.66
C LYS A 146 -19.07 -18.23 -15.02
N GLU A 147 -19.47 -17.00 -14.69
CA GLU A 147 -18.71 -15.78 -14.94
C GLU A 147 -17.45 -15.72 -14.09
N THR A 148 -17.56 -15.99 -12.79
CA THR A 148 -16.42 -16.06 -11.86
C THR A 148 -15.43 -17.16 -12.26
N LYS A 149 -15.91 -18.33 -12.71
CA LYS A 149 -15.05 -19.41 -13.25
C LYS A 149 -14.28 -18.96 -14.50
N SER A 150 -14.91 -18.18 -15.37
CA SER A 150 -14.28 -17.66 -16.58
C SER A 150 -13.19 -16.64 -16.25
N LEU A 151 -13.48 -15.72 -15.30
CA LEU A 151 -12.51 -14.76 -14.78
C LEU A 151 -11.24 -15.46 -14.29
N TYR A 152 -11.36 -16.45 -13.40
CA TYR A 152 -10.18 -17.12 -12.83
C TYR A 152 -9.36 -17.95 -13.83
N LYS A 153 -9.90 -18.19 -15.04
CA LYS A 153 -9.19 -18.83 -16.17
C LYS A 153 -8.67 -17.81 -17.19
N SER A 154 -9.01 -16.53 -17.04
CA SER A 154 -8.66 -15.48 -18.01
C SER A 154 -7.17 -15.11 -17.90
N LYS A 155 -6.58 -14.71 -19.04
CA LYS A 155 -5.21 -14.19 -19.07
C LYS A 155 -5.08 -12.94 -18.21
N ASP A 156 -6.08 -12.07 -18.22
CA ASP A 156 -6.09 -10.84 -17.45
C ASP A 156 -5.98 -11.11 -15.95
N TRP A 157 -6.71 -12.10 -15.43
CA TRP A 157 -6.57 -12.52 -14.05
C TRP A 157 -5.17 -13.07 -13.75
N HIS A 158 -4.61 -13.91 -14.62
CA HIS A 158 -3.26 -14.45 -14.41
C HIS A 158 -2.19 -13.36 -14.40
N THR A 159 -2.27 -12.40 -15.32
CA THR A 159 -1.39 -11.23 -15.37
C THR A 159 -1.55 -10.40 -14.10
N LEU A 160 -2.77 -10.06 -13.71
CA LEU A 160 -3.03 -9.23 -12.54
C LEU A 160 -2.61 -9.91 -11.23
N ARG A 161 -2.84 -11.23 -11.12
CA ARG A 161 -2.37 -12.05 -10.00
C ARG A 161 -0.84 -12.03 -9.90
N TYR A 162 -0.15 -12.16 -11.03
CA TYR A 162 1.30 -12.05 -11.07
C TYR A 162 1.77 -10.64 -10.64
N MET A 163 1.13 -9.59 -11.15
CA MET A 163 1.41 -8.22 -10.74
C MET A 163 1.19 -7.98 -9.25
N ALA A 164 0.14 -8.56 -8.66
CA ALA A 164 -0.11 -8.49 -7.22
C ALA A 164 1.00 -9.18 -6.43
N LEU A 165 1.44 -10.37 -6.86
CA LEU A 165 2.56 -11.09 -6.24
C LEU A 165 3.88 -10.31 -6.34
N GLU A 166 4.19 -9.73 -7.49
CA GLU A 166 5.37 -8.88 -7.67
C GLU A 166 5.29 -7.62 -6.79
N ARG A 167 4.16 -6.91 -6.80
CA ARG A 167 3.90 -5.72 -5.97
C ARG A 167 4.10 -6.04 -4.48
N ASP A 168 3.59 -7.18 -4.05
CA ASP A 168 3.61 -7.63 -2.66
C ASP A 168 4.88 -8.42 -2.30
N ASN A 169 5.81 -8.58 -3.25
CA ASN A 169 7.05 -9.35 -3.15
C ASN A 169 6.82 -10.79 -2.68
N HIS A 170 5.71 -11.40 -3.09
CA HIS A 170 5.31 -12.75 -2.70
C HIS A 170 5.18 -12.93 -1.18
N LEU A 171 4.99 -11.85 -0.42
CA LEU A 171 4.82 -11.88 1.03
C LEU A 171 3.36 -11.68 1.42
N CYS A 172 2.97 -12.33 2.51
CA CYS A 172 1.69 -12.11 3.16
C CYS A 172 1.66 -10.69 3.73
N GLN A 173 0.83 -9.83 3.15
CA GLN A 173 0.73 -8.42 3.55
C GLN A 173 0.20 -8.26 4.97
N MET A 174 -0.69 -9.14 5.42
CA MET A 174 -1.18 -9.15 6.81
C MET A 174 -0.09 -9.54 7.83
N CYS A 175 0.78 -10.50 7.49
CA CYS A 175 1.91 -10.87 8.35
C CYS A 175 2.98 -9.79 8.34
N LEU A 176 3.33 -9.26 7.17
CA LEU A 176 4.36 -8.23 6.99
C LEU A 176 4.05 -6.99 7.83
N ARG A 177 2.77 -6.62 7.94
CA ARG A 177 2.28 -5.52 8.80
C ARG A 177 2.45 -5.78 10.30
N LYS A 178 2.48 -7.04 10.72
CA LYS A 178 2.84 -7.46 12.09
C LYS A 178 4.35 -7.69 12.23
N HIS A 179 5.13 -7.20 11.27
CA HIS A 179 6.56 -7.42 11.14
C HIS A 179 6.97 -8.90 11.11
N LYS A 180 6.08 -9.75 10.61
CA LYS A 180 6.32 -11.18 10.40
C LYS A 180 6.51 -11.44 8.91
N TYR A 181 7.64 -12.04 8.56
CA TYR A 181 7.92 -12.44 7.19
C TYR A 181 7.31 -13.82 6.97
N THR A 182 6.30 -13.87 6.13
CA THR A 182 5.60 -15.11 5.79
C THR A 182 5.27 -15.03 4.30
N ASP A 183 5.61 -16.07 3.56
CA ASP A 183 5.30 -16.14 2.14
C ASP A 183 3.78 -16.09 1.93
N ALA A 184 3.37 -15.44 0.86
CA ALA A 184 2.01 -15.49 0.39
C ALA A 184 1.78 -16.81 -0.35
N GLU A 185 0.68 -17.47 -0.02
CA GLU A 185 0.25 -18.69 -0.70
C GLU A 185 -0.82 -18.37 -1.75
N LEU A 186 -1.50 -17.23 -1.61
CA LEU A 186 -2.57 -16.82 -2.50
C LEU A 186 -2.73 -15.30 -2.56
N VAL A 187 -3.48 -14.88 -3.59
CA VAL A 187 -3.92 -13.50 -3.80
C VAL A 187 -5.41 -13.44 -3.49
N HIS A 188 -5.78 -12.58 -2.56
CA HIS A 188 -7.12 -12.40 -2.05
C HIS A 188 -7.77 -11.14 -2.62
N HIS A 189 -9.02 -11.24 -3.06
CA HIS A 189 -9.86 -10.09 -3.43
C HIS A 189 -10.41 -9.42 -2.18
N ILE A 190 -10.04 -8.17 -1.92
CA ILE A 190 -10.44 -7.46 -0.70
C ILE A 190 -11.94 -7.16 -0.72
N ILE A 191 -12.47 -6.68 -1.86
CA ILE A 191 -13.89 -6.69 -2.21
C ILE A 191 -14.15 -7.96 -3.01
N TYR A 192 -15.00 -8.85 -2.49
CA TYR A 192 -15.30 -10.11 -3.15
C TYR A 192 -15.87 -9.89 -4.56
N VAL A 193 -15.42 -10.71 -5.50
CA VAL A 193 -15.86 -10.67 -6.91
C VAL A 193 -17.38 -10.76 -7.06
N LYS A 194 -18.05 -11.53 -6.17
CA LYS A 194 -19.51 -11.67 -6.16
C LYS A 194 -20.22 -10.41 -5.66
N SER A 195 -19.55 -9.59 -4.86
CA SER A 195 -20.11 -8.34 -4.35
C SER A 195 -19.97 -7.21 -5.35
N ASP A 196 -18.83 -7.14 -6.04
CA ASP A 196 -18.61 -6.19 -7.14
C ASP A 196 -17.70 -6.80 -8.20
N PHE A 197 -18.30 -7.26 -9.29
CA PHE A 197 -17.56 -7.87 -10.39
C PHE A 197 -16.70 -6.86 -11.15
N GLN A 198 -17.03 -5.55 -11.13
CA GLN A 198 -16.23 -4.52 -11.79
C GLN A 198 -14.85 -4.36 -11.13
N LYS A 199 -14.72 -4.80 -9.87
CA LYS A 199 -13.48 -4.79 -9.09
C LYS A 199 -12.65 -6.06 -9.24
N ALA A 200 -13.10 -7.03 -10.04
CA ALA A 200 -12.43 -8.31 -10.21
C ALA A 200 -11.02 -8.21 -10.79
N LEU A 201 -10.80 -7.22 -11.68
CA LEU A 201 -9.54 -6.96 -12.37
C LEU A 201 -8.89 -5.63 -11.93
N ASP A 202 -9.19 -5.18 -10.72
CA ASP A 202 -8.56 -4.01 -10.10
C ASP A 202 -7.38 -4.49 -9.24
N LEU A 203 -6.13 -4.14 -9.60
CA LEU A 203 -4.94 -4.56 -8.85
C LEU A 203 -5.02 -4.14 -7.38
N ASP A 204 -5.60 -2.97 -7.12
CA ASP A 204 -5.71 -2.42 -5.78
C ASP A 204 -6.79 -3.14 -4.95
N ASN A 205 -7.67 -3.91 -5.62
CA ASN A 205 -8.59 -4.83 -4.95
C ASN A 205 -7.94 -6.17 -4.57
N LEU A 206 -6.64 -6.36 -4.81
CA LEU A 206 -5.93 -7.60 -4.51
C LEU A 206 -4.95 -7.45 -3.34
N MET A 207 -4.76 -8.52 -2.57
CA MET A 207 -3.77 -8.61 -1.50
C MET A 207 -3.17 -10.00 -1.42
N CYS A 208 -1.84 -10.12 -1.42
CA CYS A 208 -1.17 -11.38 -1.18
C CYS A 208 -1.22 -11.74 0.31
N VAL A 209 -1.66 -12.97 0.62
CA VAL A 209 -1.83 -13.46 2.00
C VAL A 209 -1.37 -14.92 2.13
N CYS A 210 -0.92 -15.30 3.32
CA CYS A 210 -0.71 -16.71 3.68
C CYS A 210 -2.06 -17.37 4.02
N SER A 211 -2.13 -18.70 3.99
CA SER A 211 -3.38 -19.43 4.26
C SER A 211 -3.98 -19.08 5.62
N LYS A 212 -3.15 -18.88 6.66
CA LYS A 212 -3.61 -18.46 7.99
C LYS A 212 -4.29 -17.09 7.99
N CYS A 213 -3.74 -16.14 7.24
CA CYS A 213 -4.31 -14.80 7.15
C CYS A 213 -5.56 -14.78 6.26
N HIS A 214 -5.55 -15.55 5.17
CA HIS A 214 -6.74 -15.74 4.34
C HIS A 214 -7.92 -16.28 5.15
N ASN A 215 -7.72 -17.35 5.92
CA ASN A 215 -8.77 -17.94 6.75
C ASN A 215 -9.31 -16.97 7.80
N ARG A 216 -8.48 -16.04 8.30
CA ARG A 216 -8.93 -14.97 9.20
C ARG A 216 -9.81 -13.95 8.51
N ILE A 217 -9.57 -13.65 7.23
CA ILE A 217 -10.44 -12.74 6.47
C ILE A 217 -11.83 -13.35 6.28
N HIS A 218 -11.90 -14.67 6.10
CA HIS A 218 -13.15 -15.42 5.93
C HIS A 218 -13.78 -15.91 7.25
N ALA A 219 -13.15 -15.65 8.40
CA ALA A 219 -13.71 -16.02 9.69
C ALA A 219 -14.96 -15.15 9.98
N LYS A 220 -16.06 -15.80 10.40
CA LYS A 220 -17.35 -15.14 10.65
C LYS A 220 -17.39 -14.31 11.93
N ASP A 221 -16.42 -14.50 12.82
CA ASP A 221 -16.36 -13.84 14.12
C ASP A 221 -15.54 -12.55 14.04
N GLU A 222 -16.08 -11.48 14.62
CA GLU A 222 -15.35 -10.22 14.81
C GLU A 222 -14.23 -10.43 15.83
N GLU A 223 -13.02 -10.71 15.37
CA GLU A 223 -11.83 -10.49 16.19
C GLU A 223 -11.22 -9.13 15.84
N GLU A 224 -10.93 -8.31 16.86
CA GLU A 224 -9.95 -7.25 16.71
C GLU A 224 -8.63 -7.87 16.25
N VAL A 225 -8.30 -7.69 14.96
CA VAL A 225 -7.10 -8.29 14.34
C VAL A 225 -5.80 -7.81 15.02
N PHE A 226 -5.88 -6.77 15.85
CA PHE A 226 -4.80 -6.12 16.58
C PHE A 226 -5.11 -6.04 18.08
N THR A 227 -5.10 -7.16 18.78
CA THR A 227 -4.87 -7.12 20.23
C THR A 227 -3.42 -6.67 20.46
N THR A 228 -3.28 -5.41 20.87
CA THR A 228 -2.12 -4.76 21.51
C THR A 228 -0.81 -5.56 21.53
N GLU A 229 0.13 -5.20 20.66
CA GLU A 229 1.56 -5.26 20.99
C GLU A 229 2.21 -3.96 20.51
N ASN A 230 2.18 -2.96 21.39
CA ASN A 230 3.28 -2.02 21.50
C ASN A 230 4.54 -2.82 21.87
N ALA A 231 5.11 -3.52 20.90
CA ALA A 231 6.44 -4.11 21.04
C ALA A 231 7.40 -3.14 20.38
N GLU A 232 8.06 -2.37 21.23
CA GLU A 232 9.19 -1.49 20.95
C GLU A 232 10.11 -2.07 19.88
N ARG A 233 9.97 -1.63 18.64
CA ARG A 233 11.12 -1.55 17.75
C ARG A 233 11.78 -0.22 18.05
N LYS A 234 13.03 -0.25 18.48
CA LYS A 234 13.93 0.92 18.55
C LYS A 234 14.22 1.44 17.13
N VAL A 235 13.18 1.82 16.38
CA VAL A 235 13.32 2.77 15.30
C VAL A 235 13.58 4.10 16.01
N ARG A 236 14.73 4.72 15.73
CA ARG A 236 15.06 6.06 16.24
C ARG A 236 14.02 7.04 15.70
N THR A 237 12.88 7.10 16.37
CA THR A 237 11.83 8.06 16.10
C THR A 237 12.27 9.33 16.78
N ILE A 238 12.78 10.29 16.00
CA ILE A 238 13.00 11.64 16.52
C ILE A 238 11.61 12.24 16.68
N LYS A 239 11.10 12.24 17.92
CA LYS A 239 10.05 13.17 18.32
C LYS A 239 10.69 14.56 18.40
N LEU A 240 10.14 15.51 17.64
CA LEU A 240 10.35 16.93 17.92
C LEU A 240 9.48 17.31 19.11
#